data_AF-A0A2I0JW14-F1
#
_entry.id   AF-A0A2I0JW14-F1
#
_cell.length_a   1.000
_cell.length_b   1.000
_cell.length_c   1.000
_cell.angle_alpha   90.00
_cell.angle_beta   90.00
_cell.angle_gamma   90.00
#
_symmetry.space_group_name_H-M   'P 1'
#
loop_
_entity.id
_entity.type
_entity.pdbx_description
1 polymer ?
#
loop_
_entity_poly.entity_id
_entity_poly.type
_entity_poly.pdbx_seq_one_letter_code
_entity_poly.pdbx_strand_id
1 'polypeptide(L)'
;MLTMPFIFSNEVCDKLAVVGFNANMISYLTTQLHMPLTKAANTLTNFGGTASLTPVLGAFIADAFAGRFWTITVASIIYVIGMTLLTTSASLPQLRPPPCNLGRATDQPCQEANAWQLAVLYAALLLGAIGSGGIRPCVVAFGADQFDEADPKQRTRTWKYFNWYYFVMGGSMLVALTVLVYIQDNIGWGWGLGIPTILMFLSVVALVSGHPLYRMLDPAGSPFTRLVQVSVAAFKKRKVENVSDPDLLYRNNELDAPISVGGKLVHTKYMK
;
A
#
# COMPACT_ATOMS: atom_id res chain seq x y z
N MET A 1 -7.95 14.34 -18.26
CA MET A 1 -8.67 13.04 -18.27
C MET A 1 -7.86 11.91 -18.91
N LEU A 2 -6.93 12.18 -19.84
CA LEU A 2 -6.10 11.13 -20.46
C LEU A 2 -5.27 10.29 -19.47
N THR A 3 -4.88 10.85 -18.32
CA THR A 3 -4.04 10.19 -17.31
C THR A 3 -4.81 9.24 -16.38
N MET A 4 -6.12 9.40 -16.27
CA MET A 4 -6.95 8.70 -15.28
C MET A 4 -7.06 7.19 -15.50
N PRO A 5 -7.22 6.68 -16.74
CA PRO A 5 -7.32 5.23 -16.97
C PRO A 5 -6.10 4.47 -16.47
N PHE A 6 -4.91 5.05 -16.60
CA PHE A 6 -3.66 4.43 -16.15
C PHE A 6 -3.59 4.34 -14.61
N ILE A 7 -3.98 5.42 -13.92
CA ILE A 7 -4.00 5.46 -12.45
C ILE A 7 -5.06 4.50 -11.91
N PHE A 8 -6.27 4.51 -12.50
CA PHE A 8 -7.35 3.60 -12.12
C PHE A 8 -7.01 2.14 -12.39
N SER A 9 -6.37 1.84 -13.53
CA SER A 9 -5.96 0.47 -13.85
C SER A 9 -4.98 -0.06 -12.81
N ASN A 10 -3.97 0.74 -12.42
CA ASN A 10 -3.03 0.35 -11.38
C ASN A 10 -3.70 0.11 -10.03
N GLU A 11 -4.61 1.00 -9.62
CA GLU A 11 -5.31 0.85 -8.34
C GLU A 11 -6.24 -0.38 -8.33
N VAL A 12 -6.98 -0.61 -9.41
CA VAL A 12 -7.83 -1.80 -9.55
C VAL A 12 -7.00 -3.08 -9.46
N CYS A 13 -5.85 -3.12 -10.13
CA CYS A 13 -4.98 -4.30 -10.09
C CYS A 13 -4.38 -4.53 -8.69
N ASP A 14 -3.96 -3.46 -8.01
CA ASP A 14 -3.51 -3.55 -6.60
C ASP A 14 -4.64 -4.09 -5.70
N LYS A 15 -5.87 -3.57 -5.81
CA LYS A 15 -6.98 -4.06 -4.97
C LYS A 15 -7.40 -5.48 -5.29
N LEU A 16 -7.44 -5.86 -6.56
CA LEU A 16 -7.69 -7.25 -6.96
C LEU A 16 -6.67 -8.19 -6.31
N ALA A 17 -5.38 -7.85 -6.40
CA ALA A 17 -4.31 -8.65 -5.83
C ALA A 17 -4.37 -8.70 -4.29
N VAL A 18 -4.39 -7.55 -3.62
CA VAL A 18 -4.38 -7.46 -2.15
C VAL A 18 -5.61 -8.09 -1.54
N VAL A 19 -6.81 -7.74 -2.00
CA VAL A 19 -8.06 -8.20 -1.40
C VAL A 19 -8.26 -9.67 -1.70
N GLY A 20 -8.03 -10.09 -2.95
CA GLY A 20 -8.14 -11.50 -3.35
C GLY A 20 -7.15 -12.40 -2.62
N PHE A 21 -5.91 -11.95 -2.41
CA PHE A 21 -4.94 -12.71 -1.64
C PHE A 21 -5.30 -12.76 -0.15
N ASN A 22 -5.60 -11.61 0.48
CA ASN A 22 -5.89 -11.57 1.92
C ASN A 22 -7.15 -12.36 2.29
N ALA A 23 -8.18 -12.33 1.44
CA ALA A 23 -9.44 -13.01 1.71
C ALA A 23 -9.26 -14.53 1.88
N ASN A 24 -8.33 -15.13 1.14
CA ASN A 24 -8.14 -16.57 1.12
C ASN A 24 -6.77 -17.02 1.65
N MET A 25 -5.97 -16.10 2.20
CA MET A 25 -4.61 -16.39 2.66
C MET A 25 -4.57 -17.51 3.71
N ILE A 26 -5.52 -17.57 4.64
CA ILE A 26 -5.57 -18.67 5.64
C ILE A 26 -5.68 -20.02 4.95
N SER A 27 -6.56 -20.14 3.95
CA SER A 27 -6.73 -21.36 3.16
C SER A 27 -5.42 -21.74 2.47
N TYR A 28 -4.69 -20.78 1.89
CA TYR A 28 -3.38 -21.04 1.29
C TYR A 28 -2.39 -21.64 2.30
N LEU A 29 -2.27 -21.01 3.47
CA LEU A 29 -1.31 -21.40 4.49
C LEU A 29 -1.62 -22.78 5.10
N THR A 30 -2.90 -23.12 5.28
CA THR A 30 -3.31 -24.40 5.87
C THR A 30 -3.38 -25.53 4.85
N THR A 31 -3.85 -25.26 3.63
CA THR A 31 -4.07 -26.30 2.60
C THR A 31 -2.84 -26.56 1.73
N GLN A 32 -2.07 -25.53 1.37
CA GLN A 32 -0.90 -25.69 0.48
C GLN A 32 0.41 -25.84 1.25
N LEU A 33 0.53 -25.20 2.41
CA LEU A 33 1.76 -25.23 3.22
C LEU A 33 1.64 -26.09 4.48
N HIS A 34 0.48 -26.72 4.69
CA HIS A 34 0.15 -27.57 5.84
C HIS A 34 0.48 -26.93 7.19
N MET A 35 0.41 -25.60 7.30
CA MET A 35 0.66 -24.95 8.57
C MET A 35 -0.53 -25.13 9.51
N PRO A 36 -0.28 -25.33 10.82
CA PRO A 36 -1.35 -25.36 11.81
C PRO A 36 -2.06 -24.01 11.84
N LEU A 37 -3.38 -24.05 12.06
CA LEU A 37 -4.26 -22.88 11.99
C LEU A 37 -3.78 -21.72 12.88
N THR A 38 -3.22 -22.02 14.05
CA THR A 38 -2.67 -21.02 14.98
C THR A 38 -1.46 -20.28 14.40
N LYS A 39 -0.52 -20.98 13.75
CA LYS A 39 0.63 -20.34 13.06
C LYS A 39 0.18 -19.56 11.83
N ALA A 40 -0.79 -20.08 11.08
CA ALA A 40 -1.36 -19.42 9.91
C ALA A 40 -2.06 -18.11 10.29
N ALA A 41 -2.88 -18.11 11.34
CA ALA A 41 -3.55 -16.92 11.86
C ALA A 41 -2.54 -15.87 12.34
N ASN A 42 -1.53 -16.27 13.11
CA ASN A 42 -0.46 -15.36 13.54
C ASN A 42 0.29 -14.75 12.34
N THR A 43 0.56 -15.54 11.31
CA THR A 43 1.21 -15.06 10.07
C THR A 43 0.34 -14.01 9.38
N LEU A 44 -0.97 -14.25 9.26
CA LEU A 44 -1.90 -13.29 8.66
C LEU A 44 -1.97 -11.99 9.48
N THR A 45 -2.09 -12.07 10.81
CA THR A 45 -2.15 -10.89 11.67
C THR A 45 -0.84 -10.09 11.63
N ASN A 46 0.31 -10.77 11.68
CA ASN A 46 1.62 -10.11 11.57
C ASN A 46 1.81 -9.43 10.21
N PHE A 47 1.40 -10.10 9.13
CA PHE A 47 1.41 -9.52 7.80
C PHE A 47 0.50 -8.30 7.69
N GLY A 48 -0.75 -8.41 8.17
CA GLY A 48 -1.71 -7.30 8.19
C GLY A 48 -1.22 -6.11 9.01
N GLY A 49 -0.61 -6.36 10.17
CA GLY A 49 0.03 -5.32 11.00
C GLY A 49 1.19 -4.64 10.27
N THR A 50 2.08 -5.42 9.66
CA THR A 50 3.22 -4.90 8.88
C THR A 50 2.74 -4.06 7.70
N ALA A 51 1.78 -4.56 6.93
CA ALA A 51 1.20 -3.86 5.77
C ALA A 51 0.40 -2.59 6.15
N SER A 52 0.03 -2.43 7.42
CA SER A 52 -0.61 -1.22 7.94
C SER A 52 0.42 -0.16 8.39
N LEU A 53 1.65 -0.57 8.70
CA LEU A 53 2.74 0.32 9.09
C LEU A 53 3.55 0.83 7.88
N THR A 54 3.70 -0.01 6.85
CA THR A 54 4.46 0.36 5.64
C THR A 54 3.95 1.62 4.91
N PRO A 55 2.66 1.99 4.91
CA PRO A 55 2.20 3.26 4.36
C PRO A 55 2.81 4.50 5.00
N VAL A 56 3.13 4.45 6.30
CA VAL A 56 3.76 5.59 6.98
C VAL A 56 5.16 5.84 6.41
N LEU A 57 5.91 4.78 6.18
CA LEU A 57 7.24 4.86 5.55
C LEU A 57 7.13 5.28 4.09
N GLY A 58 6.17 4.72 3.34
CA GLY A 58 5.92 5.08 1.94
C GLY A 58 5.59 6.56 1.77
N ALA A 59 4.67 7.08 2.58
CA ALA A 59 4.29 8.49 2.59
C ALA A 59 5.48 9.40 2.93
N PHE A 60 6.28 9.03 3.94
CA PHE A 60 7.48 9.78 4.30
C PHE A 60 8.48 9.88 3.13
N ILE A 61 8.74 8.77 2.44
CA ILE A 61 9.65 8.74 1.27
C ILE A 61 9.11 9.60 0.13
N ALA A 62 7.81 9.53 -0.15
CA ALA A 62 7.17 10.30 -1.20
C ALA A 62 7.22 11.81 -0.93
N ASP A 63 6.92 12.22 0.30
CA ASP A 63 6.82 13.63 0.65
C ASP A 63 8.18 14.28 0.96
N ALA A 64 9.19 13.51 1.37
CA ALA A 64 10.50 14.05 1.76
C ALA A 64 11.58 13.96 0.67
N PHE A 65 11.55 12.97 -0.23
CA PHE A 65 12.68 12.68 -1.13
C PHE A 65 12.28 12.50 -2.59
N ALA A 66 11.50 11.46 -2.90
CA ALA A 66 11.38 10.96 -4.27
C ALA A 66 10.22 11.58 -5.07
N GLY A 67 9.23 12.16 -4.38
CA GLY A 67 7.97 12.54 -4.98
C GLY A 67 7.02 11.35 -5.13
N ARG A 68 5.73 11.67 -5.29
CA ARG A 68 4.63 10.68 -5.29
C ARG A 68 4.73 9.70 -6.46
N PHE A 69 5.01 10.19 -7.68
CA PHE A 69 5.08 9.34 -8.87
C PHE A 69 6.21 8.30 -8.81
N TRP A 70 7.42 8.71 -8.47
CA TRP A 70 8.57 7.79 -8.36
C TRP A 70 8.37 6.79 -7.23
N THR A 71 7.80 7.22 -6.11
CA THR A 71 7.48 6.32 -5.00
C THR A 71 6.47 5.25 -5.41
N ILE A 72 5.39 5.63 -6.09
CA ILE A 72 4.41 4.67 -6.64
C ILE A 72 5.10 3.70 -7.61
N THR A 73 5.91 4.21 -8.53
CA THR A 73 6.55 3.38 -9.56
C THR A 73 7.49 2.34 -8.95
N VAL A 74 8.39 2.76 -8.06
CA VAL A 74 9.33 1.85 -7.37
C VAL A 74 8.57 0.87 -6.48
N ALA A 75 7.56 1.34 -5.74
CA ALA A 75 6.75 0.50 -4.87
C ALA A 75 5.96 -0.55 -5.67
N SER A 76 5.41 -0.20 -6.83
CA SER A 76 4.72 -1.14 -7.70
C SER A 76 5.66 -2.18 -8.31
N ILE A 77 6.91 -1.82 -8.63
CA ILE A 77 7.92 -2.80 -9.08
C ILE A 77 8.23 -3.79 -7.94
N ILE A 78 8.47 -3.29 -6.72
CA ILE A 78 8.70 -4.14 -5.54
C ILE A 78 7.49 -5.05 -5.29
N TYR A 79 6.29 -4.52 -5.44
CA TYR A 79 5.05 -5.27 -5.28
C TYR A 79 4.93 -6.42 -6.30
N VAL A 80 5.21 -6.15 -7.58
CA VAL A 80 5.23 -7.17 -8.64
C VAL A 80 6.30 -8.24 -8.36
N ILE A 81 7.48 -7.87 -7.85
CA ILE A 81 8.50 -8.85 -7.44
C ILE A 81 7.98 -9.75 -6.30
N GLY A 82 7.30 -9.17 -5.29
CA GLY A 82 6.67 -9.95 -4.23
C GLY A 82 5.59 -10.91 -4.76
N MET A 83 4.72 -10.42 -5.64
CA MET A 83 3.63 -11.19 -6.25
C MET A 83 4.12 -12.31 -7.17
N THR A 84 5.16 -12.04 -7.97
CA THR A 84 5.81 -13.06 -8.81
C THR A 84 6.46 -14.13 -7.95
N LEU A 85 7.20 -13.76 -6.90
CA LEU A 85 7.79 -14.72 -5.98
C LEU A 85 6.72 -15.61 -5.31
N LEU A 86 5.61 -15.00 -4.87
CA LEU A 86 4.48 -15.72 -4.29
C LEU A 86 3.82 -16.67 -5.30
N THR A 87 3.59 -16.21 -6.52
CA THR A 87 3.00 -17.02 -7.60
C THR A 87 3.91 -18.18 -7.99
N THR A 88 5.22 -17.95 -8.10
CA THR A 88 6.21 -18.99 -8.37
C THR A 88 6.27 -20.00 -7.23
N SER A 89 6.14 -19.55 -5.97
CA SER A 89 6.08 -20.44 -4.80
C SER A 89 4.86 -21.39 -4.86
N ALA A 90 3.72 -20.89 -5.34
CA ALA A 90 2.50 -21.68 -5.47
C ALA A 90 2.51 -22.60 -6.71
N SER A 91 3.23 -22.20 -7.77
CA SER A 91 3.23 -22.90 -9.06
C SER A 91 4.28 -24.01 -9.14
N LEU A 92 5.44 -23.84 -8.49
CA LEU A 92 6.52 -24.82 -8.54
C LEU A 92 6.34 -25.90 -7.46
N PRO A 93 6.26 -27.19 -7.83
CA PRO A 93 6.08 -28.28 -6.87
C PRO A 93 7.27 -28.46 -5.92
N GLN A 94 8.44 -27.89 -6.24
CA GLN A 94 9.65 -27.92 -5.40
C GLN A 94 9.58 -26.90 -4.24
N LEU A 95 8.78 -25.84 -4.39
CA LEU A 95 8.65 -24.75 -3.41
C LEU A 95 7.45 -24.94 -2.47
N ARG A 96 6.73 -26.05 -2.59
CA ARG A 96 5.63 -26.45 -1.69
C ARG A 96 5.83 -27.87 -1.17
N PRO A 97 5.29 -28.22 0.01
CA PRO A 97 5.28 -29.59 0.48
C PRO A 97 4.45 -30.49 -0.48
N PRO A 98 4.71 -31.81 -0.51
CA PRO A 98 3.96 -32.73 -1.35
C PRO A 98 2.47 -32.73 -0.98
N PRO A 99 1.55 -32.83 -1.95
CA PRO A 99 0.12 -32.70 -1.70
C PRO A 99 -0.36 -33.78 -0.72
N CYS A 100 -1.00 -33.36 0.36
CA CYS A 100 -1.54 -34.22 1.40
C CYS A 100 -3.03 -33.92 1.59
N ASN A 101 -3.85 -34.96 1.69
CA ASN A 101 -5.29 -34.79 1.91
C ASN A 101 -5.56 -34.61 3.40
N LEU A 102 -5.75 -33.36 3.85
CA LEU A 102 -6.30 -33.07 5.18
C LEU A 102 -7.70 -33.71 5.30
N GLY A 103 -7.79 -34.89 5.94
CA GLY A 103 -9.08 -35.54 6.23
C GLY A 103 -9.19 -37.03 5.88
N ARG A 104 -8.20 -37.64 5.21
CA ARG A 104 -8.09 -39.11 5.20
C ARG A 104 -7.19 -39.55 6.36
N ALA A 105 -7.71 -40.47 7.18
CA ALA A 105 -6.95 -41.21 8.17
C ALA A 105 -5.89 -42.06 7.47
N THR A 106 -4.80 -41.43 7.07
CA THR A 106 -3.53 -42.07 6.72
C THR A 106 -2.60 -41.82 7.90
N ASP A 107 -1.91 -42.87 8.36
CA ASP A 107 -1.06 -42.90 9.57
C ASP A 107 0.14 -41.92 9.55
N GLN A 108 0.24 -41.02 8.56
CA GLN A 108 1.32 -40.04 8.44
C GLN A 108 0.78 -38.61 8.49
N PRO A 109 1.18 -37.80 9.49
CA PRO A 109 0.83 -36.39 9.51
C PRO A 109 1.43 -35.69 8.28
N CYS A 110 0.64 -34.81 7.65
CA CYS A 110 1.12 -34.02 6.52
C CYS A 110 2.39 -33.26 6.91
N GLN A 111 3.44 -33.34 6.07
CA GLN A 111 4.68 -32.64 6.34
C GLN A 111 4.48 -31.12 6.21
N GLU A 112 4.76 -30.39 7.29
CA GLU A 112 4.78 -28.92 7.29
C GLU A 112 5.81 -28.43 6.25
N ALA A 113 5.57 -27.24 5.68
CA ALA A 113 6.48 -26.62 4.73
C ALA A 113 7.90 -26.49 5.31
N ASN A 114 8.90 -26.75 4.46
CA ASN A 114 10.30 -26.68 4.84
C ASN A 114 10.73 -25.23 5.18
N ALA A 115 11.78 -25.05 5.98
CA ALA A 115 12.25 -23.73 6.39
C ALA A 115 12.55 -22.80 5.19
N TRP A 116 13.11 -23.34 4.11
CA TRP A 116 13.37 -22.58 2.87
C TRP A 116 12.07 -22.16 2.14
N GLN A 117 11.06 -23.03 2.11
CA GLN A 117 9.76 -22.73 1.47
C GLN A 117 9.04 -21.61 2.24
N LEU A 118 9.09 -21.66 3.57
CA LEU A 118 8.59 -20.60 4.44
C LEU A 118 9.38 -19.29 4.29
N ALA A 119 10.70 -19.35 4.15
CA ALA A 119 11.52 -18.16 3.92
C ALA A 119 11.14 -17.44 2.62
N VAL A 120 10.92 -18.18 1.53
CA VAL A 120 10.43 -17.63 0.26
C VAL A 120 9.06 -16.99 0.41
N LEU A 121 8.13 -17.64 1.14
CA LEU A 121 6.82 -17.07 1.45
C LEU A 121 6.95 -15.74 2.22
N TYR A 122 7.70 -15.73 3.32
CA TYR A 122 7.84 -14.54 4.16
C TYR A 122 8.54 -13.39 3.41
N ALA A 123 9.52 -13.69 2.55
CA ALA A 123 10.11 -12.71 1.67
C ALA A 123 9.07 -12.12 0.70
N ALA A 124 8.23 -12.97 0.08
CA ALA A 124 7.18 -12.53 -0.82
C ALA A 124 6.14 -11.64 -0.10
N LEU A 125 5.72 -12.04 1.10
CA LEU A 125 4.82 -11.26 1.94
C LEU A 125 5.44 -9.91 2.33
N LEU A 126 6.70 -9.88 2.76
CA LEU A 126 7.39 -8.65 3.13
C LEU A 126 7.49 -7.68 1.95
N LEU A 127 7.90 -8.18 0.78
CA LEU A 127 7.95 -7.38 -0.46
C LEU A 127 6.56 -6.86 -0.85
N GLY A 128 5.52 -7.70 -0.73
CA GLY A 128 4.13 -7.30 -0.94
C GLY A 128 3.68 -6.20 0.02
N ALA A 129 4.02 -6.30 1.31
CA ALA A 129 3.71 -5.29 2.31
C ALA A 129 4.41 -3.95 2.04
N ILE A 130 5.69 -3.99 1.66
CA ILE A 130 6.48 -2.80 1.31
C ILE A 130 5.91 -2.14 0.05
N GLY A 131 5.67 -2.93 -1.00
CA GLY A 131 5.12 -2.44 -2.26
C GLY A 131 3.73 -1.82 -2.09
N SER A 132 2.79 -2.51 -1.45
CA SER A 132 1.46 -1.96 -1.20
C SER A 132 1.50 -0.73 -0.27
N GLY A 133 2.46 -0.71 0.67
CA GLY A 133 2.71 0.43 1.54
C GLY A 133 3.15 1.70 0.79
N GLY A 134 3.96 1.58 -0.26
CA GLY A 134 4.34 2.73 -1.07
C GLY A 134 3.24 3.24 -2.01
N ILE A 135 2.37 2.35 -2.50
CA ILE A 135 1.31 2.69 -3.46
C ILE A 135 0.15 3.42 -2.77
N ARG A 136 -0.41 2.84 -1.70
CA ARG A 136 -1.66 3.31 -1.08
C ARG A 136 -1.69 4.78 -0.64
N PRO A 137 -0.68 5.31 0.08
CA PRO A 137 -0.73 6.71 0.53
C PRO A 137 -0.54 7.68 -0.64
N CYS A 138 0.14 7.25 -1.70
CA CYS A 138 0.57 8.13 -2.78
C CYS A 138 -0.44 8.18 -3.93
N VAL A 139 -1.10 7.08 -4.27
CA VAL A 139 -1.91 6.95 -5.50
C VAL A 139 -3.12 7.86 -5.54
N VAL A 140 -3.84 7.99 -4.41
CA VAL A 140 -5.02 8.87 -4.31
C VAL A 140 -4.59 10.33 -4.38
N ALA A 141 -3.53 10.68 -3.65
CA ALA A 141 -2.96 12.02 -3.65
C ALA A 141 -2.45 12.41 -5.04
N PHE A 142 -1.71 11.50 -5.70
CA PHE A 142 -1.22 11.68 -7.07
C PHE A 142 -2.35 11.82 -8.10
N GLY A 143 -3.45 11.11 -7.90
CA GLY A 143 -4.66 11.24 -8.73
C GLY A 143 -5.34 12.60 -8.55
N ALA A 144 -5.40 13.11 -7.32
CA ALA A 144 -5.92 14.44 -7.02
C ALA A 144 -5.04 15.54 -7.63
N ASP A 145 -3.71 15.36 -7.58
CA ASP A 145 -2.71 16.27 -8.15
C ASP A 145 -2.85 16.48 -9.68
N GLN A 146 -3.60 15.61 -10.37
CA GLN A 146 -3.87 15.77 -11.80
C GLN A 146 -4.89 16.87 -12.11
N PHE A 147 -5.55 17.44 -11.09
CA PHE A 147 -6.53 18.50 -11.23
C PHE A 147 -6.03 19.79 -10.60
N ASP A 148 -6.32 20.93 -11.22
CA ASP A 148 -6.07 22.23 -10.62
C ASP A 148 -7.29 22.68 -9.79
N GLU A 149 -7.13 22.81 -8.48
CA GLU A 149 -8.23 23.23 -7.59
C GLU A 149 -8.52 24.73 -7.69
N ALA A 150 -7.62 25.53 -8.26
CA ALA A 150 -7.84 26.98 -8.44
C ALA A 150 -8.89 27.28 -9.52
N ASP A 151 -9.15 26.34 -10.43
CA ASP A 151 -10.18 26.48 -11.46
C ASP A 151 -11.52 25.85 -11.02
N PRO A 152 -12.59 26.64 -10.83
CA PRO A 152 -13.89 26.12 -10.40
C PRO A 152 -14.49 25.08 -11.37
N LYS A 153 -14.15 25.12 -12.66
CA LYS A 153 -14.59 24.10 -13.64
C LYS A 153 -13.87 22.76 -13.43
N GLN A 154 -12.62 22.80 -12.97
CA GLN A 154 -11.84 21.60 -12.66
C GLN A 154 -12.24 21.00 -11.32
N ARG A 155 -12.61 21.81 -10.34
CA ARG A 155 -13.15 21.35 -9.04
C ARG A 155 -14.36 20.41 -9.19
N THR A 156 -15.30 20.72 -10.08
CA THR A 156 -16.45 19.82 -10.37
C THR A 156 -16.01 18.50 -11.04
N ARG A 157 -14.92 18.51 -11.81
CA ARG A 157 -14.36 17.29 -12.41
C ARG A 157 -13.66 16.40 -11.38
N THR A 158 -13.03 17.00 -10.36
CA THR A 158 -12.42 16.28 -9.23
C THR A 158 -13.46 15.44 -8.47
N TRP A 159 -14.65 15.98 -8.20
CA TRP A 159 -15.74 15.21 -7.56
C TRP A 159 -16.20 14.02 -8.40
N LYS A 160 -16.35 14.21 -9.72
CA LYS A 160 -16.69 13.10 -10.64
C LYS A 160 -15.61 12.03 -10.65
N TYR A 161 -14.34 12.44 -10.57
CA TYR A 161 -13.20 11.53 -10.46
C TYR A 161 -13.28 10.69 -9.19
N PHE A 162 -13.48 11.30 -8.02
CA PHE A 162 -13.60 10.55 -6.77
C PHE A 162 -14.81 9.62 -6.75
N ASN A 163 -15.96 10.04 -7.28
CA ASN A 163 -17.13 9.18 -7.39
C ASN A 163 -16.84 7.93 -8.24
N TRP A 164 -16.21 8.10 -9.41
CA TRP A 164 -15.85 6.98 -10.26
C TRP A 164 -14.75 6.11 -9.65
N TYR A 165 -13.77 6.73 -9.00
CA TYR A 165 -12.70 6.06 -8.28
C TYR A 165 -13.27 5.09 -7.23
N TYR A 166 -14.16 5.57 -6.35
CA TYR A 166 -14.77 4.72 -5.32
C TYR A 166 -15.69 3.64 -5.90
N PHE A 167 -16.41 3.94 -6.98
CA PHE A 167 -17.24 2.96 -7.67
C PHE A 167 -16.42 1.80 -8.23
N VAL A 168 -15.35 2.12 -8.98
CA VAL A 168 -14.44 1.13 -9.58
C VAL A 168 -13.69 0.34 -8.50
N MET A 169 -13.27 1.00 -7.42
CA MET A 169 -12.67 0.36 -6.26
C MET A 169 -13.61 -0.67 -5.63
N GLY A 170 -14.86 -0.30 -5.35
CA GLY A 170 -15.86 -1.24 -4.82
C GLY A 170 -16.09 -2.42 -5.76
N GLY A 171 -16.20 -2.16 -7.07
CA GLY A 171 -16.31 -3.21 -8.09
C GLY A 171 -15.12 -4.18 -8.09
N SER A 172 -13.90 -3.65 -8.00
CA SER A 172 -12.67 -4.49 -7.94
C SER A 172 -12.65 -5.39 -6.71
N MET A 173 -13.09 -4.90 -5.55
CA MET A 173 -13.17 -5.70 -4.32
C MET A 173 -14.21 -6.81 -4.44
N LEU A 174 -15.37 -6.54 -5.03
CA LEU A 174 -16.39 -7.56 -5.27
C LEU A 174 -15.87 -8.66 -6.19
N VAL A 175 -15.21 -8.29 -7.30
CA VAL A 175 -14.59 -9.26 -8.22
C VAL A 175 -13.49 -10.07 -7.52
N ALA A 176 -12.69 -9.44 -6.67
CA ALA A 176 -11.64 -10.11 -5.90
C ALA A 176 -12.22 -11.17 -4.95
N LEU A 177 -13.24 -10.81 -4.17
CA LEU A 177 -13.85 -11.68 -3.17
C LEU A 177 -14.70 -12.81 -3.76
N THR A 178 -15.12 -12.69 -5.02
CA THR A 178 -15.97 -13.69 -5.68
C THR A 178 -15.18 -14.48 -6.72
N VAL A 179 -14.79 -13.84 -7.82
CA VAL A 179 -14.15 -14.49 -8.96
C VAL A 179 -12.75 -14.98 -8.62
N LEU A 180 -11.90 -14.14 -8.01
CA LEU A 180 -10.53 -14.57 -7.69
C LEU A 180 -10.51 -15.65 -6.62
N VAL A 181 -11.30 -15.52 -5.56
CA VAL A 181 -11.43 -16.57 -4.53
C VAL A 181 -11.93 -17.88 -5.15
N TYR A 182 -12.94 -17.82 -6.03
CA TYR A 182 -13.43 -18.99 -6.76
C TYR A 182 -12.32 -19.67 -7.57
N ILE A 183 -11.50 -18.90 -8.29
CA ILE A 183 -10.36 -19.42 -9.06
C ILE A 183 -9.34 -20.07 -8.13
N GLN A 184 -9.00 -19.44 -7.01
CA GLN A 184 -8.04 -19.97 -6.04
C GLN A 184 -8.49 -21.33 -5.47
N ASP A 185 -9.76 -21.46 -5.09
CA ASP A 185 -10.30 -22.65 -4.44
C ASP A 185 -10.64 -23.80 -5.42
N ASN A 186 -11.16 -23.47 -6.62
CA ASN A 186 -11.70 -24.49 -7.54
C ASN A 186 -10.78 -24.81 -8.72
N ILE A 187 -9.97 -23.85 -9.18
CA ILE A 187 -9.06 -24.04 -10.34
C ILE A 187 -7.64 -24.26 -9.84
N GLY A 188 -7.23 -23.48 -8.84
CA GLY A 188 -5.97 -23.65 -8.12
C GLY A 188 -5.19 -22.37 -7.91
N TRP A 189 -4.27 -22.45 -6.95
CA TRP A 189 -3.47 -21.31 -6.47
C TRP A 189 -2.52 -20.70 -7.51
N GLY A 190 -1.99 -21.49 -8.44
CA GLY A 190 -1.12 -20.98 -9.51
C GLY A 190 -1.82 -19.95 -10.39
N TRP A 191 -3.04 -20.25 -10.85
CA TRP A 191 -3.85 -19.31 -11.63
C TRP A 191 -4.44 -18.19 -10.75
N GLY A 192 -4.89 -18.53 -9.54
CA GLY A 192 -5.48 -17.58 -8.60
C GLY A 192 -4.53 -16.45 -8.17
N LEU A 193 -3.22 -16.70 -8.14
CA LEU A 193 -2.19 -15.70 -7.85
C LEU A 193 -1.53 -15.16 -9.14
N GLY A 194 -1.45 -15.98 -10.18
CA GLY A 194 -0.86 -15.60 -11.46
C GLY A 194 -1.65 -14.54 -12.21
N ILE A 195 -2.98 -14.63 -12.24
CA ILE A 195 -3.83 -13.64 -12.93
C ILE A 195 -3.63 -12.24 -12.33
N PRO A 196 -3.77 -12.01 -11.01
CA PRO A 196 -3.48 -10.70 -10.41
C PRO A 196 -2.05 -10.22 -10.65
N THR A 197 -1.07 -11.13 -10.63
CA THR A 197 0.34 -10.79 -10.88
C THR A 197 0.57 -10.27 -12.29
N ILE A 198 -0.02 -10.92 -13.31
CA ILE A 198 0.08 -10.48 -14.71
C ILE A 198 -0.64 -9.15 -14.90
N LEU A 199 -1.84 -8.99 -14.35
CA LEU A 199 -2.60 -7.74 -14.42
C LEU A 199 -1.83 -6.57 -13.79
N MET A 200 -1.23 -6.80 -12.61
CA MET A 200 -0.41 -5.80 -11.94
C MET A 200 0.86 -5.46 -12.74
N PHE A 201 1.52 -6.44 -13.36
CA PHE A 201 2.66 -6.17 -14.23
C PHE A 201 2.26 -5.29 -15.42
N LEU A 202 1.14 -5.62 -16.08
CA LEU A 202 0.61 -4.81 -17.20
C LEU A 202 0.22 -3.41 -16.74
N SER A 203 -0.37 -3.25 -15.54
CA SER A 203 -0.73 -1.93 -15.02
C SER A 203 0.49 -1.08 -14.69
N VAL A 204 1.58 -1.67 -14.22
CA VAL A 204 2.85 -0.97 -14.01
C VAL A 204 3.44 -0.48 -15.33
N VAL A 205 3.44 -1.32 -16.37
CA VAL A 205 3.89 -0.92 -17.70
C VAL A 205 3.04 0.24 -18.24
N ALA A 206 1.72 0.16 -18.06
CA ALA A 206 0.80 1.21 -18.46
C ALA A 206 1.05 2.52 -17.68
N LEU A 207 1.26 2.44 -16.36
CA LEU A 207 1.57 3.58 -15.51
C LEU A 207 2.88 4.26 -15.94
N VAL A 208 3.94 3.50 -16.20
CA VAL A 208 5.23 4.06 -16.64
C VAL A 208 5.11 4.66 -18.04
N SER A 209 4.37 4.02 -18.95
CA SER A 209 4.13 4.57 -20.30
C SER A 209 3.39 5.90 -20.29
N GLY A 210 2.55 6.14 -19.27
CA GLY A 210 1.83 7.39 -19.05
C GLY A 210 2.68 8.54 -18.50
N HIS A 211 3.96 8.30 -18.16
CA HIS A 211 4.89 9.29 -17.59
C HIS A 211 4.79 10.71 -18.20
N PRO A 212 4.87 10.92 -19.53
CA PRO A 212 4.88 12.26 -20.11
C PRO A 212 3.53 12.99 -20.00
N LEU A 213 2.46 12.30 -19.64
CA LEU A 213 1.12 12.87 -19.54
C LEU A 213 0.81 13.38 -18.13
N TYR A 214 1.58 12.97 -17.11
CA TYR A 214 1.28 13.29 -15.72
C TYR A 214 1.77 14.67 -15.30
N ARG A 215 0.96 15.35 -14.49
CA ARG A 215 1.40 16.51 -13.71
C ARG A 215 2.11 16.01 -12.46
N MET A 216 3.40 16.32 -12.32
CA MET A 216 4.20 15.98 -11.15
C MET A 216 4.44 17.24 -10.32
N LEU A 217 4.13 17.18 -9.03
CA LEU A 217 4.47 18.23 -8.08
C LEU A 217 5.75 17.87 -7.32
N ASP A 218 6.53 18.89 -7.01
CA ASP A 218 7.74 18.73 -6.19
C ASP A 218 7.38 18.35 -4.75
N PRO A 219 8.22 17.55 -4.06
CA PRO A 219 7.99 17.19 -2.67
C PRO A 219 7.97 18.43 -1.76
N ALA A 220 6.86 18.67 -1.07
CA ALA A 220 6.69 19.80 -0.16
C ALA A 220 7.31 19.58 1.25
N GLY A 221 7.91 18.40 1.48
CA GLY A 221 8.43 17.97 2.78
C GLY A 221 7.40 17.21 3.60
N SER A 222 7.87 16.26 4.42
CA SER A 222 6.99 15.44 5.27
C SER A 222 6.62 16.14 6.59
N PRO A 223 5.34 16.15 7.01
CA PRO A 223 4.94 16.63 8.34
C PRO A 223 5.67 15.92 9.50
N PHE A 224 6.07 14.66 9.31
CA PHE A 224 6.79 13.90 10.32
C PHE A 224 8.18 14.46 10.63
N THR A 225 8.91 14.99 9.63
CA THR A 225 10.23 15.60 9.91
C THR A 225 10.08 16.81 10.82
N ARG A 226 9.04 17.62 10.61
CA ARG A 226 8.75 18.79 11.45
C ARG A 226 8.30 18.40 12.85
N LEU A 227 7.44 17.38 13.00
CA LEU A 227 7.06 16.86 14.32
C LEU A 227 8.30 16.43 15.12
N VAL A 228 9.21 15.67 14.50
CA VAL A 228 10.47 15.26 15.14
C VAL A 228 11.34 16.46 15.47
N GLN A 229 11.48 17.44 14.56
CA GLN A 229 12.24 18.66 14.81
C GLN A 229 11.68 19.44 16.01
N VAL A 230 10.35 19.60 16.11
CA VAL A 230 9.70 20.28 17.23
C VAL A 230 9.89 19.50 18.53
N SER A 231 9.71 18.18 18.54
CA SER A 231 9.94 17.34 19.72
C SER A 231 11.39 17.42 20.21
N VAL A 232 12.36 17.32 19.29
CA VAL A 232 13.80 17.43 19.61
C VAL A 232 14.14 18.83 20.11
N ALA A 233 13.63 19.88 19.46
CA ALA A 233 13.83 21.26 19.87
C ALA A 233 13.24 21.55 21.26
N ALA A 234 12.02 21.08 21.53
CA ALA A 234 11.35 21.21 22.82
C ALA A 234 12.13 20.48 23.93
N PHE A 235 12.58 19.25 23.67
CA PHE A 235 13.36 18.49 24.64
C PHE A 235 14.72 19.18 24.94
N LYS A 236 15.42 19.65 23.91
CA LYS A 236 16.70 20.35 24.06
C LYS A 236 16.56 21.70 24.76
N LYS A 237 15.46 22.42 24.51
CA LYS A 237 15.18 23.75 25.07
C LYS A 237 14.29 23.71 26.32
N ARG A 238 14.10 22.54 26.95
CA ARG A 238 13.22 22.39 28.13
C ARG A 238 13.57 23.25 29.35
N LYS A 239 14.77 23.82 29.39
CA LYS A 239 15.25 24.69 30.48
C LYS A 239 15.23 26.18 30.12
N VAL A 240 14.80 26.53 28.91
CA VAL A 240 14.68 27.92 28.48
C VAL A 240 13.41 28.50 29.09
N GLU A 241 13.52 29.71 29.65
CA GLU A 241 12.37 30.41 30.21
C GLU A 241 11.32 30.69 29.14
N ASN A 242 10.05 30.55 29.52
CA ASN A 242 8.94 30.73 28.60
C ASN A 242 8.79 32.22 28.28
N VAL A 243 8.66 32.56 27.00
CA VAL A 243 8.45 33.96 26.58
C VAL A 243 7.02 34.36 26.95
N SER A 244 6.85 35.50 27.61
CA SER A 244 5.55 35.95 28.11
C SER A 244 4.55 36.33 27.01
N ASP A 245 5.06 36.65 25.81
CA ASP A 245 4.26 36.99 24.63
C ASP A 245 4.50 35.98 23.48
N PRO A 246 3.48 35.18 23.08
CA PRO A 246 3.56 34.21 21.98
C PRO A 246 3.84 34.83 20.61
N ASP A 247 3.60 36.13 20.41
CA ASP A 247 3.86 36.79 19.13
C ASP A 247 5.35 37.10 18.88
N LEU A 248 6.19 36.95 19.91
CA LEU A 248 7.65 37.05 19.80
C LEU A 248 8.31 35.76 19.28
N LEU A 249 7.55 34.68 19.11
CA LEU A 249 8.06 33.42 18.56
C LEU A 249 8.34 33.55 17.05
N TYR A 250 9.52 33.09 16.62
CA TYR A 250 9.92 33.09 15.22
C TYR A 250 8.94 32.28 14.36
N ARG A 251 8.35 32.94 13.34
CA ARG A 251 7.46 32.33 12.34
C ARG A 251 8.10 32.47 10.96
N ASN A 252 8.21 31.37 10.21
CA ASN A 252 8.75 31.39 8.87
C ASN A 252 7.61 31.18 7.85
N ASN A 253 7.06 32.28 7.34
CA ASN A 253 5.92 32.22 6.43
C ASN A 253 6.24 31.55 5.08
N GLU A 254 7.49 31.54 4.64
CA GLU A 254 7.90 30.88 3.39
C GLU A 254 7.96 29.36 3.55
N LEU A 255 8.54 28.87 4.65
CA LEU A 255 8.54 27.45 4.99
C LEU A 255 7.14 26.92 5.32
N ASP A 256 6.24 27.76 5.83
CA ASP A 256 4.89 27.33 6.26
C ASP A 256 3.82 27.46 5.16
N ALA A 257 4.11 28.17 4.07
CA ALA A 257 3.20 28.39 2.94
C ALA A 257 2.63 27.11 2.30
N PRO A 258 3.42 26.05 1.98
CA PRO A 258 2.88 24.84 1.37
C PRO A 258 2.02 23.99 2.32
N ILE A 259 1.95 24.33 3.62
CA ILE A 259 1.27 23.55 4.66
C ILE A 259 0.01 24.28 5.16
N SER A 260 0.00 25.61 5.17
CA SER A 260 -1.13 26.43 5.62
C SER A 260 -2.22 26.62 4.54
N VAL A 261 -2.42 25.62 3.68
CA VAL A 261 -3.38 25.69 2.55
C VAL A 261 -4.83 25.89 3.06
N GLY A 262 -5.13 25.43 4.28
CA GLY A 262 -6.43 25.62 4.96
C GLY A 262 -6.49 26.77 5.97
N GLY A 263 -5.46 27.63 6.05
CA GLY A 263 -5.36 28.71 7.05
C GLY A 263 -4.52 28.33 8.28
N LYS A 264 -4.36 29.28 9.22
CA LYS A 264 -3.63 29.09 10.50
C LYS A 264 -4.62 28.69 11.60
N LEU A 265 -4.29 27.66 12.37
CA LEU A 265 -5.02 27.36 13.60
C LEU A 265 -4.81 28.52 14.58
N VAL A 266 -5.91 29.19 14.95
CA VAL A 266 -5.89 30.31 15.90
C VAL A 266 -5.54 29.76 17.29
N HIS A 267 -4.71 30.49 18.05
CA HIS A 267 -4.33 30.10 19.41
C HIS A 267 -5.58 29.81 20.26
N THR A 268 -5.67 28.61 20.83
CA THR A 268 -6.77 28.23 21.73
C THR A 268 -6.49 28.79 23.12
N LYS A 269 -7.42 29.56 23.68
CA LYS A 269 -7.28 30.19 25.02
C LYS A 269 -7.39 29.19 26.19
N TYR A 270 -7.57 27.90 25.91
CA TYR A 270 -8.00 26.89 26.87
C TYR A 270 -6.91 25.88 27.28
N MET A 271 -5.71 25.92 26.68
CA MET A 271 -4.55 25.18 27.18
C MET A 271 -3.63 26.14 27.94
N LYS A 272 -3.84 26.26 29.25
CA LYS A 272 -2.89 26.85 30.20
C LYS A 272 -2.20 25.74 30.97
#